data_AF-A0A7S2M553-F1
#
_entry.id   AF-A0A7S2M553-F1
#
_cell.length_a   1.000
_cell.length_b   1.000
_cell.length_c   1.000
_cell.angle_alpha   90.00
_cell.angle_beta   90.00
_cell.angle_gamma   90.00
#
_symmetry.space_group_name_H-M   'P 1'
#
loop_
_entity.id
_entity.type
_entity.pdbx_description
1 polymer ?
#
loop_
_entity_poly.entity_id
_entity_poly.type
_entity_poly.pdbx_seq_one_letter_code
_entity_poly.pdbx_strand_id
1 'polypeptide(L)'
;ILVSRYQMSEQNAKSTLVVKESGCRCILKEQNTTTSPTIDLSLAKYWNGYRIGDGIKSYRYESSIRDASKVCMRWPGSLLCKYLTRTDQANNITVLVDIINQSKIDIPAANTTVMHLRLGDGLCGQYNDLSKWCRGAKTGTENPTTRNCWENDKDCFKSIGGYIYAYPREYYEQVATELLKSVNNSTTIVVVADPRHWTRSKDMRNGDYSIDFAYRDNVISFFRSKGFIVQIHQSSGKPDDDFAYMCSARNFVRGGGGLSTLISSVVTAQGGRVFNPRKLLDVTPLPVNNLTT
;
A
#
# COMPACT_ATOMS: atom_id res chain seq x y z
N ILE A 1 63.10 45.82 -24.29
CA ILE A 1 64.03 45.33 -23.24
C ILE A 1 63.93 46.29 -22.07
N LEU A 2 63.78 45.76 -20.83
CA LEU A 2 63.49 46.43 -19.53
C LEU A 2 62.03 46.90 -19.39
N VAL A 3 61.11 46.11 -18.81
CA VAL A 3 60.91 45.69 -17.40
C VAL A 3 60.62 46.86 -16.47
N SER A 4 59.37 46.97 -16.01
CA SER A 4 59.08 47.41 -14.64
C SER A 4 57.78 46.74 -14.15
N ARG A 5 57.90 46.09 -12.99
CA ARG A 5 56.88 45.32 -12.29
C ARG A 5 56.03 46.28 -11.45
N TYR A 6 54.71 46.14 -11.52
CA TYR A 6 53.81 46.75 -10.54
C TYR A 6 53.41 45.69 -9.51
N GLN A 7 53.73 45.95 -8.23
CA GLN A 7 53.37 45.12 -7.09
C GLN A 7 51.89 45.34 -6.73
N MET A 8 51.17 44.24 -6.52
CA MET A 8 49.89 44.23 -5.82
C MET A 8 50.13 44.22 -4.31
N SER A 9 49.39 45.05 -3.57
CA SER A 9 49.15 44.88 -2.13
C SER A 9 47.68 44.57 -1.91
N GLU A 10 47.41 43.36 -1.43
CA GLU A 10 46.09 42.95 -0.92
C GLU A 10 45.89 43.55 0.48
N GLN A 11 44.86 44.38 0.63
CA GLN A 11 44.33 44.73 1.95
C GLN A 11 43.05 43.95 2.22
N ASN A 12 43.11 43.19 3.33
CA ASN A 12 42.02 42.43 3.92
C ASN A 12 40.81 43.31 4.26
N ALA A 13 39.63 42.93 3.75
CA ALA A 13 38.35 43.38 4.28
C ALA A 13 37.48 42.15 4.61
N LYS A 14 37.55 41.70 5.88
CA LYS A 14 36.54 40.80 6.46
C LYS A 14 35.26 41.61 6.68
N SER A 15 34.29 41.47 5.78
CA SER A 15 32.92 41.91 6.05
C SER A 15 32.19 40.80 6.81
N THR A 16 31.83 41.09 8.06
CA THR A 16 30.99 40.21 8.87
C THR A 16 29.53 40.50 8.53
N LEU A 17 28.96 39.66 7.67
CA LEU A 17 27.53 39.63 7.39
C LEU A 17 26.81 39.04 8.61
N VAL A 18 26.19 39.91 9.41
CA VAL A 18 25.25 39.51 10.46
C VAL A 18 23.88 39.29 9.81
N VAL A 19 23.62 38.04 9.43
CA VAL A 19 22.26 37.61 9.05
C VAL A 19 21.49 37.35 10.35
N LYS A 20 20.50 38.19 10.65
CA LYS A 20 19.51 37.93 11.70
C LYS A 20 18.55 36.86 11.19
N GLU A 21 18.79 35.60 11.54
CA GLU A 21 17.80 34.53 11.39
C GLU A 21 16.82 34.55 12.57
N SER A 22 15.64 35.14 12.35
CA SER A 22 14.45 34.88 13.14
C SER A 22 13.68 33.71 12.51
N GLY A 23 14.15 32.49 12.76
CA GLY A 23 13.53 31.25 12.27
C GLY A 23 12.97 30.42 13.42
N CYS A 24 11.66 30.18 13.43
CA CYS A 24 11.00 29.22 14.30
C CYS A 24 11.64 27.83 14.12
N ARG A 25 12.40 27.38 15.13
CA ARG A 25 12.82 25.98 15.25
C ARG A 25 11.60 25.12 15.58
N CYS A 26 11.02 24.49 14.57
CA CYS A 26 10.25 23.28 14.78
C CYS A 26 11.24 22.18 15.18
N ILE A 27 11.39 21.95 16.48
CA ILE A 27 12.10 20.78 16.99
C ILE A 27 11.20 19.58 16.69
N LEU A 28 11.38 18.97 15.51
CA LEU A 28 10.90 17.62 15.25
C LEU A 28 11.68 16.71 16.19
N LYS A 29 11.05 16.29 17.28
CA LYS A 29 11.55 15.18 18.09
C LYS A 29 11.47 13.93 17.20
N GLU A 30 12.60 13.54 16.62
CA GLU A 30 12.77 12.19 16.07
C GLU A 30 12.48 11.19 17.20
N GLN A 31 11.30 10.58 17.17
CA GLN A 31 11.01 9.42 17.99
C GLN A 31 11.78 8.23 17.40
N ASN A 32 13.03 8.10 17.82
CA ASN A 32 13.91 6.99 17.50
C ASN A 32 13.54 5.78 18.38
N THR A 33 12.29 5.30 18.26
CA THR A 33 11.83 4.05 18.90
C THR A 33 11.96 2.92 17.90
N THR A 34 13.20 2.51 17.63
CA THR A 34 13.56 1.44 16.69
C THR A 34 13.52 0.05 17.33
N THR A 35 12.69 -0.16 18.36
CA THR A 35 12.34 -1.53 18.76
C THR A 35 11.20 -1.99 17.88
N SER A 36 11.53 -2.68 16.80
CA SER A 36 10.56 -3.32 15.93
C SER A 36 9.61 -4.15 16.80
N PRO A 37 8.29 -3.95 16.74
CA PRO A 37 7.34 -4.67 17.59
C PRO A 37 7.59 -6.18 17.47
N THR A 38 7.71 -6.87 18.61
CA THR A 38 7.87 -8.32 18.64
C THR A 38 6.66 -8.95 17.96
N ILE A 39 6.88 -9.51 16.77
CA ILE A 39 5.84 -10.11 15.96
C ILE A 39 5.38 -11.41 16.62
N ASP A 40 4.09 -11.52 16.93
CA ASP A 40 3.49 -12.80 17.28
C ASP A 40 3.40 -13.69 16.03
N LEU A 41 4.40 -14.53 15.83
CA LEU A 41 4.47 -15.48 14.73
C LEU A 41 3.34 -16.52 14.76
N SER A 42 2.74 -16.77 15.93
CA SER A 42 1.62 -17.71 16.06
C SER A 42 0.36 -17.15 15.41
N LEU A 43 0.08 -15.86 15.62
CA LEU A 43 -1.03 -15.15 15.00
C LEU A 43 -0.85 -15.06 13.47
N ALA A 44 0.35 -14.72 13.00
CA ALA A 44 0.63 -14.67 11.56
C ALA A 44 0.42 -16.02 10.88
N LYS A 45 0.83 -17.12 11.53
CA LYS A 45 0.62 -18.48 11.03
C LYS A 45 -0.87 -18.86 10.98
N TYR A 46 -1.65 -18.42 11.96
CA TYR A 46 -3.10 -18.68 12.03
C TYR A 46 -3.87 -18.04 10.87
N TRP A 47 -3.53 -16.79 10.52
CA TRP A 47 -4.15 -16.07 9.40
C TRP A 47 -3.56 -16.43 8.04
N ASN A 48 -2.57 -17.32 8.00
CA ASN A 48 -2.01 -17.80 6.74
C ASN A 48 -3.09 -18.51 5.91
N GLY A 49 -3.21 -18.12 4.64
CA GLY A 49 -4.27 -18.59 3.74
C GLY A 49 -5.64 -17.94 3.95
N TYR A 50 -5.78 -16.95 4.84
CA TYR A 50 -7.01 -16.16 4.93
C TYR A 50 -7.08 -15.18 3.75
N ARG A 51 -8.11 -15.32 2.90
CA ARG A 51 -8.26 -14.53 1.66
C ARG A 51 -9.68 -13.95 1.57
N ILE A 52 -10.00 -13.01 2.44
CA ILE A 52 -11.31 -12.33 2.49
C ILE A 52 -11.75 -11.81 1.12
N GLY A 53 -10.82 -11.21 0.36
CA GLY A 53 -11.11 -10.73 -0.99
C GLY A 53 -11.59 -11.84 -1.93
N ASP A 54 -11.02 -13.03 -1.84
CA ASP A 54 -11.37 -14.13 -2.75
C ASP A 54 -12.67 -14.82 -2.35
N GLY A 55 -12.90 -14.98 -1.04
CA GLY A 55 -14.14 -15.52 -0.50
C GLY A 55 -15.36 -14.65 -0.82
N ILE A 56 -15.23 -13.32 -0.73
CA ILE A 56 -16.32 -12.37 -1.03
C ILE A 56 -16.55 -12.25 -2.54
N LYS A 57 -15.48 -12.17 -3.34
CA LYS A 57 -15.59 -11.98 -4.80
C LYS A 57 -16.02 -13.24 -5.55
N SER A 58 -15.90 -14.41 -4.93
CA SER A 58 -16.17 -15.71 -5.55
C SER A 58 -15.34 -15.96 -6.80
N TYR A 59 -14.02 -15.83 -6.72
CA TYR A 59 -13.18 -16.36 -7.80
C TYR A 59 -13.39 -17.87 -7.92
N ARG A 60 -13.62 -18.35 -9.15
CA ARG A 60 -14.07 -19.73 -9.47
C ARG A 60 -13.12 -20.86 -9.03
N TYR A 61 -12.01 -20.57 -8.36
CA TYR A 61 -10.89 -21.49 -8.22
C TYR A 61 -10.86 -22.30 -6.92
N GLU A 62 -11.57 -21.92 -5.87
CA GLU A 62 -11.60 -22.71 -4.62
C GLU A 62 -12.99 -22.74 -3.98
N SER A 63 -13.63 -23.91 -3.98
CA SER A 63 -14.93 -24.11 -3.31
C SER A 63 -14.80 -24.00 -1.78
N SER A 64 -13.62 -24.33 -1.21
CA SER A 64 -13.37 -24.33 0.22
C SER A 64 -13.40 -22.94 0.86
N ILE A 65 -12.99 -21.89 0.13
CA ILE A 65 -12.97 -20.52 0.68
C ILE A 65 -14.35 -19.83 0.67
N ARG A 66 -15.33 -20.44 0.00
CA ARG A 66 -16.74 -20.01 0.02
C ARG A 66 -17.62 -20.87 0.92
N ASP A 67 -17.08 -21.97 1.43
CA ASP A 67 -17.77 -22.86 2.34
C ASP A 67 -17.82 -22.21 3.74
N ALA A 68 -18.97 -21.63 4.08
CA ALA A 68 -19.18 -20.94 5.35
C ALA A 68 -18.79 -21.81 6.54
N SER A 69 -19.08 -23.12 6.50
CA SER A 69 -18.75 -24.06 7.58
C SER A 69 -17.24 -24.17 7.77
N LYS A 70 -16.48 -24.37 6.68
CA LYS A 70 -15.01 -24.45 6.74
C LYS A 70 -14.37 -23.14 7.17
N VAL A 71 -14.83 -22.01 6.62
CA VAL A 71 -14.30 -20.69 6.97
C VAL A 71 -14.58 -20.36 8.43
N CYS A 72 -15.81 -20.57 8.90
CA CYS A 72 -16.18 -20.28 10.29
C CYS A 72 -15.54 -21.24 11.30
N MET A 73 -15.26 -22.49 10.90
CA MET A 73 -14.49 -23.42 11.72
C MET A 73 -13.03 -22.98 11.84
N ARG A 74 -12.41 -22.55 10.75
CA ARG A 74 -10.99 -22.14 10.74
C ARG A 74 -10.77 -20.75 11.34
N TRP A 75 -11.62 -19.79 10.99
CA TRP A 75 -11.56 -18.38 11.41
C TRP A 75 -12.90 -17.93 12.01
N PRO A 76 -13.29 -18.46 13.19
CA PRO A 76 -14.54 -18.12 13.84
C PRO A 76 -14.64 -16.62 14.11
N GLY A 77 -15.78 -16.04 13.78
CA GLY A 77 -16.06 -14.62 14.00
C GLY A 77 -15.35 -13.64 13.05
N SER A 78 -14.53 -14.14 12.12
CA SER A 78 -13.91 -13.32 11.07
C SER A 78 -14.95 -12.62 10.20
N LEU A 79 -14.56 -11.52 9.55
CA LEU A 79 -15.42 -10.77 8.64
C LEU A 79 -15.88 -11.67 7.47
N LEU A 80 -15.01 -12.53 6.95
CA LEU A 80 -15.40 -13.49 5.92
C LEU A 80 -16.42 -14.52 6.43
N CYS A 81 -16.23 -15.07 7.63
CA CYS A 81 -17.22 -15.97 8.25
C CYS A 81 -18.58 -15.26 8.42
N LYS A 82 -18.59 -14.04 8.94
CA LYS A 82 -19.81 -13.22 9.06
C LYS A 82 -20.48 -12.95 7.72
N TYR A 83 -19.68 -12.72 6.67
CA TYR A 83 -20.18 -12.48 5.32
C TYR A 83 -20.86 -13.73 4.76
N LEU A 84 -20.15 -14.87 4.77
CA LEU A 84 -20.64 -16.13 4.20
C LEU A 84 -21.84 -16.72 4.96
N THR A 85 -22.04 -16.35 6.22
CA THR A 85 -23.24 -16.72 7.00
C THR A 85 -24.44 -15.81 6.72
N ARG A 86 -24.24 -14.58 6.23
CA ARG A 86 -25.32 -13.63 5.91
C ARG A 86 -25.75 -13.65 4.44
N THR A 87 -24.89 -14.09 3.53
CA THR A 87 -25.22 -14.14 2.10
C THR A 87 -24.39 -15.17 1.35
N ASP A 88 -25.01 -15.78 0.35
CA ASP A 88 -24.40 -16.64 -0.67
C ASP A 88 -24.03 -15.87 -1.95
N GLN A 89 -24.44 -14.60 -2.06
CA GLN A 89 -24.16 -13.76 -3.22
C GLN A 89 -22.72 -13.27 -3.18
N ALA A 90 -22.02 -13.43 -4.29
CA ALA A 90 -20.70 -12.84 -4.46
C ALA A 90 -20.82 -11.31 -4.56
N ASN A 91 -19.87 -10.58 -3.99
CA ASN A 91 -19.82 -9.10 -4.07
C ASN A 91 -21.06 -8.36 -3.55
N ASN A 92 -21.80 -8.92 -2.58
CA ASN A 92 -22.88 -8.21 -1.90
C ASN A 92 -22.31 -7.12 -0.97
N ILE A 93 -22.01 -5.96 -1.56
CA ILE A 93 -21.37 -4.84 -0.86
C ILE A 93 -22.24 -4.33 0.29
N THR A 94 -23.57 -4.37 0.16
CA THR A 94 -24.48 -3.94 1.23
C THR A 94 -24.30 -4.77 2.50
N VAL A 95 -24.28 -6.10 2.38
CA VAL A 95 -24.04 -7.00 3.52
C VAL A 95 -22.64 -6.77 4.11
N LEU A 96 -21.63 -6.55 3.25
CA LEU A 96 -20.28 -6.28 3.72
C LEU A 96 -20.16 -4.95 4.49
N VAL A 97 -20.79 -3.89 4.01
CA VAL A 97 -20.87 -2.59 4.71
C VAL A 97 -21.53 -2.75 6.07
N ASP A 98 -22.64 -3.47 6.15
CA ASP A 98 -23.34 -3.73 7.41
C ASP A 98 -22.44 -4.49 8.43
N ILE A 99 -21.72 -5.51 7.98
CA ILE A 99 -20.77 -6.26 8.83
C ILE A 99 -19.64 -5.35 9.35
N ILE A 100 -19.10 -4.47 8.49
CA ILE A 100 -18.02 -3.55 8.85
C ILE A 100 -18.52 -2.51 9.87
N ASN A 101 -19.71 -1.94 9.66
CA ASN A 101 -20.30 -0.96 10.58
C ASN A 101 -20.60 -1.54 11.97
N GLN A 102 -20.87 -2.84 12.06
CA GLN A 102 -21.07 -3.55 13.32
C GLN A 102 -19.76 -3.98 14.00
N SER A 103 -18.63 -3.86 13.31
CA SER A 103 -17.33 -4.25 13.86
C SER A 103 -16.81 -3.18 14.82
N LYS A 104 -16.28 -3.61 15.99
CA LYS A 104 -15.66 -2.72 16.97
C LYS A 104 -14.18 -2.52 16.63
N ILE A 105 -13.92 -1.97 15.45
CA ILE A 105 -12.56 -1.75 14.92
C ILE A 105 -12.28 -0.25 14.92
N ASP A 106 -11.03 0.11 15.18
CA ASP A 106 -10.59 1.50 15.09
C ASP A 106 -10.80 2.03 13.66
N ILE A 107 -11.27 3.27 13.53
CA ILE A 107 -11.56 3.86 12.23
C ILE A 107 -10.62 5.06 11.97
N PRO A 108 -10.25 5.32 10.71
CA PRO A 108 -9.44 6.47 10.39
C PRO A 108 -10.11 7.78 10.82
N ALA A 109 -9.32 8.73 11.33
CA ALA A 109 -9.80 10.08 11.62
C ALA A 109 -10.36 10.76 10.36
N ALA A 110 -11.26 11.73 10.54
CA ALA A 110 -11.96 12.37 9.42
C ALA A 110 -11.02 13.07 8.42
N ASN A 111 -9.86 13.55 8.87
CA ASN A 111 -8.83 14.18 8.05
C ASN A 111 -7.75 13.18 7.56
N THR A 112 -7.99 11.88 7.66
CA THR A 112 -7.05 10.84 7.22
C THR A 112 -7.38 10.37 5.81
N THR A 113 -6.35 10.25 4.98
CA THR A 113 -6.38 9.50 3.72
C THR A 113 -5.69 8.17 3.96
N VAL A 114 -6.39 7.07 3.77
CA VAL A 114 -5.81 5.73 3.90
C VAL A 114 -5.29 5.26 2.57
N MET A 115 -4.07 4.73 2.55
CA MET A 115 -3.40 4.22 1.36
C MET A 115 -3.05 2.76 1.56
N HIS A 116 -3.53 1.91 0.66
CA HIS A 116 -3.19 0.49 0.68
C HIS A 116 -1.99 0.21 -0.24
N LEU A 117 -0.95 -0.42 0.29
CA LEU A 117 0.13 -1.00 -0.52
C LEU A 117 0.06 -2.51 -0.41
N ARG A 118 -0.07 -3.18 -1.56
CA ARG A 118 -0.01 -4.63 -1.62
C ARG A 118 1.47 -5.07 -1.65
N LEU A 119 1.98 -5.38 -0.46
CA LEU A 119 3.28 -6.00 -0.27
C LEU A 119 3.14 -7.54 -0.31
N GLY A 120 4.17 -8.27 0.11
CA GLY A 120 4.07 -9.71 0.27
C GLY A 120 4.16 -10.46 -1.06
N ASP A 121 3.24 -11.42 -1.23
CA ASP A 121 3.07 -12.11 -2.51
C ASP A 121 2.80 -11.16 -3.69
N GLY A 122 2.34 -9.94 -3.43
CA GLY A 122 2.15 -8.90 -4.44
C GLY A 122 3.45 -8.34 -5.05
N LEU A 123 4.57 -8.43 -4.34
CA LEU A 123 5.90 -8.02 -4.82
C LEU A 123 6.80 -9.22 -5.13
N CYS A 124 6.59 -10.34 -4.45
CA CYS A 124 7.53 -11.47 -4.42
C CYS A 124 6.94 -12.81 -4.88
N GLY A 125 5.62 -12.92 -5.03
CA GLY A 125 4.96 -14.19 -5.35
C GLY A 125 4.84 -14.42 -6.86
N GLN A 126 5.69 -15.27 -7.44
CA GLN A 126 5.46 -15.82 -8.79
C GLN A 126 4.83 -17.21 -8.72
N TYR A 127 4.03 -17.55 -9.75
CA TYR A 127 3.39 -18.86 -9.90
C TYR A 127 4.34 -19.94 -10.45
N ASN A 128 5.52 -19.54 -10.89
CA ASN A 128 6.45 -20.35 -11.65
C ASN A 128 7.83 -20.26 -10.98
N ASP A 129 8.30 -21.41 -10.49
CA ASP A 129 9.51 -21.65 -9.69
C ASP A 129 10.83 -21.12 -10.29
N LEU A 130 10.81 -20.67 -11.54
CA LEU A 130 12.01 -20.33 -12.31
C LEU A 130 12.58 -18.93 -12.03
N SER A 131 11.88 -18.06 -11.29
CA SER A 131 12.53 -16.85 -10.78
C SER A 131 12.20 -16.58 -9.31
N LYS A 132 13.13 -17.01 -8.44
CA LYS A 132 13.20 -16.78 -6.98
C LYS A 132 13.34 -15.30 -6.57
N TRP A 133 12.95 -14.35 -7.42
CA TRP A 133 13.34 -12.94 -7.29
C TRP A 133 12.12 -12.07 -7.01
N CYS A 134 12.13 -11.42 -5.83
CA CYS A 134 11.26 -10.31 -5.49
C CYS A 134 11.46 -9.12 -6.43
N ARG A 135 10.41 -8.32 -6.66
CA ARG A 135 10.36 -7.24 -7.65
C ARG A 135 10.48 -5.81 -7.07
N GLY A 136 10.83 -5.68 -5.80
CA GLY A 136 11.17 -4.38 -5.22
C GLY A 136 12.70 -4.20 -5.15
N ALA A 137 13.16 -2.97 -5.35
CA ALA A 137 14.58 -2.65 -5.24
C ALA A 137 15.10 -2.88 -3.81
N LYS A 138 16.36 -3.31 -3.68
CA LYS A 138 17.12 -3.11 -2.45
C LYS A 138 17.55 -1.65 -2.37
N THR A 139 17.33 -1.01 -1.22
CA THR A 139 17.83 0.34 -0.94
C THR A 139 19.36 0.35 -1.02
N GLY A 140 19.94 1.29 -1.78
CA GLY A 140 21.39 1.54 -1.79
C GLY A 140 22.25 0.62 -2.65
N THR A 141 21.68 -0.26 -3.48
CA THR A 141 22.45 -1.01 -4.49
C THR A 141 21.99 -0.63 -5.88
N GLU A 142 22.81 0.12 -6.61
CA GLU A 142 22.73 0.26 -8.07
C GLU A 142 23.10 -1.08 -8.72
N ASN A 143 22.31 -2.13 -8.47
CA ASN A 143 22.48 -3.38 -9.18
C ASN A 143 21.48 -3.39 -10.36
N PRO A 144 21.94 -3.22 -11.61
CA PRO A 144 21.07 -3.17 -12.80
C PRO A 144 20.28 -4.47 -13.05
N THR A 145 20.50 -5.52 -12.25
CA THR A 145 19.76 -6.78 -12.31
C THR A 145 18.58 -6.88 -11.33
N THR A 146 18.48 -5.98 -10.34
CA THR A 146 17.35 -5.97 -9.39
C THR A 146 16.15 -5.27 -9.97
N ARG A 147 15.09 -6.04 -10.25
CA ARG A 147 13.78 -5.54 -10.65
C ARG A 147 13.28 -4.49 -9.66
N ASN A 148 12.93 -3.31 -10.16
CA ASN A 148 12.51 -2.19 -9.36
C ASN A 148 11.13 -1.69 -9.80
N CYS A 149 10.06 -2.29 -9.26
CA CYS A 149 8.70 -1.86 -9.56
C CYS A 149 8.46 -0.36 -9.29
N TRP A 150 9.20 0.27 -8.38
CA TRP A 150 9.03 1.70 -8.09
C TRP A 150 9.47 2.59 -9.26
N GLU A 151 10.60 2.31 -9.89
CA GLU A 151 11.14 3.12 -11.01
C GLU A 151 10.77 2.57 -12.40
N ASN A 152 10.24 1.34 -12.49
CA ASN A 152 9.97 0.69 -13.76
C ASN A 152 8.72 -0.19 -13.71
N ASP A 153 7.66 0.19 -14.45
CA ASP A 153 6.40 -0.56 -14.48
C ASP A 153 6.56 -2.02 -14.94
N LYS A 154 7.55 -2.29 -15.81
CA LYS A 154 7.79 -3.62 -16.38
C LYS A 154 8.29 -4.59 -15.33
N ASP A 155 8.87 -4.06 -14.26
CA ASP A 155 9.36 -4.83 -13.14
C ASP A 155 8.24 -5.17 -12.15
N CYS A 156 7.13 -4.44 -12.17
CA CYS A 156 5.98 -4.72 -11.30
C CYS A 156 5.36 -6.09 -11.58
N PHE A 157 4.89 -6.74 -10.51
CA PHE A 157 4.18 -8.00 -10.63
C PHE A 157 2.78 -7.78 -11.22
N LYS A 158 2.52 -8.46 -12.35
CA LYS A 158 1.24 -8.49 -13.05
C LYS A 158 0.69 -9.91 -12.99
N SER A 159 -0.57 -10.07 -12.61
CA SER A 159 -1.26 -11.36 -12.72
C SER A 159 -1.39 -11.78 -14.19
N ILE A 160 -1.71 -13.06 -14.42
CA ILE A 160 -2.07 -13.57 -15.75
C ILE A 160 -3.23 -12.76 -16.37
N GLY A 161 -4.18 -12.29 -15.54
CA GLY A 161 -5.29 -11.43 -15.96
C GLY A 161 -4.95 -9.93 -16.03
N GLY A 162 -3.67 -9.56 -16.06
CA GLY A 162 -3.24 -8.16 -16.18
C GLY A 162 -3.30 -7.32 -14.89
N TYR A 163 -3.89 -7.84 -13.80
CA TYR A 163 -3.92 -7.11 -12.53
C TYR A 163 -2.52 -6.77 -12.01
N ILE A 164 -2.27 -5.48 -11.83
CA ILE A 164 -1.07 -4.97 -11.18
C ILE A 164 -1.28 -5.03 -9.66
N TYR A 165 -0.30 -5.56 -8.93
CA TYR A 165 -0.36 -5.65 -7.47
C TYR A 165 0.38 -4.50 -6.77
N ALA A 166 1.56 -4.13 -7.27
CA ALA A 166 2.29 -2.95 -6.84
C ALA A 166 2.43 -1.98 -8.01
N TYR A 167 2.29 -0.68 -7.75
CA TYR A 167 2.33 0.35 -8.77
C TYR A 167 3.70 1.05 -8.84
N PRO A 168 4.11 1.53 -10.02
CA PRO A 168 5.32 2.34 -10.14
C PRO A 168 5.07 3.79 -9.72
N ARG A 169 6.14 4.57 -9.62
CA ARG A 169 6.14 5.97 -9.18
C ARG A 169 5.14 6.84 -9.94
N GLU A 170 4.99 6.66 -11.26
CA GLU A 170 4.10 7.47 -12.11
C GLU A 170 2.63 7.36 -11.70
N TYR A 171 2.24 6.22 -11.11
CA TYR A 171 0.91 6.08 -10.51
C TYR A 171 0.72 7.04 -9.34
N TYR A 172 1.69 7.09 -8.45
CA TYR A 172 1.64 7.90 -7.24
C TYR A 172 1.79 9.40 -7.53
N GLU A 173 2.48 9.77 -8.62
CA GLU A 173 2.50 11.15 -9.11
C GLU A 173 1.11 11.67 -9.44
N GLN A 174 0.30 10.86 -10.12
CA GLN A 174 -1.09 11.21 -10.43
C GLN A 174 -1.95 11.25 -9.16
N VAL A 175 -1.78 10.29 -8.25
CA VAL A 175 -2.47 10.30 -6.94
C VAL A 175 -2.13 11.56 -6.14
N ALA A 176 -0.86 11.95 -6.07
CA ALA A 176 -0.42 13.14 -5.34
C ALA A 176 -1.07 14.41 -5.92
N THR A 177 -1.11 14.56 -7.25
CA THR A 177 -1.81 15.67 -7.90
C THR A 177 -3.30 15.69 -7.55
N GLU A 178 -3.98 14.54 -7.60
CA GLU A 178 -5.40 14.47 -7.24
C GLU A 178 -5.67 14.76 -5.76
N LEU A 179 -4.79 14.31 -4.85
CA LEU A 179 -4.89 14.60 -3.43
C LEU A 179 -4.70 16.08 -3.13
N LEU A 180 -3.66 16.71 -3.70
CA LEU A 180 -3.43 18.15 -3.57
C LEU A 180 -4.64 18.96 -4.03
N LYS A 181 -5.27 18.56 -5.13
CA LYS A 181 -6.49 19.21 -5.64
C LYS A 181 -7.71 18.97 -4.76
N SER A 182 -7.85 17.77 -4.21
CA SER A 182 -9.08 17.30 -3.56
C SER A 182 -9.18 17.60 -2.07
N VAL A 183 -8.06 17.43 -1.37
CA VAL A 183 -7.98 17.49 0.10
C VAL A 183 -6.80 18.34 0.59
N ASN A 184 -5.99 18.86 -0.34
CA ASN A 184 -4.80 19.68 -0.07
C ASN A 184 -3.83 18.99 0.92
N ASN A 185 -2.89 19.74 1.50
CA ASN A 185 -1.96 19.26 2.51
C ASN A 185 -2.59 19.09 3.92
N SER A 186 -3.90 19.30 4.05
CA SER A 186 -4.64 19.15 5.31
C SER A 186 -4.87 17.70 5.73
N THR A 187 -4.58 16.73 4.85
CA THR A 187 -4.76 15.30 5.16
C THR A 187 -3.48 14.65 5.66
N THR A 188 -3.62 13.77 6.65
CA THR A 188 -2.56 12.80 6.99
C THR A 188 -2.76 11.54 6.16
N ILE A 189 -1.70 11.10 5.46
CA ILE A 189 -1.72 9.83 4.74
C ILE A 189 -1.31 8.72 5.71
N VAL A 190 -2.19 7.75 5.91
CA VAL A 190 -1.90 6.53 6.68
C VAL A 190 -1.73 5.36 5.72
N VAL A 191 -0.53 4.79 5.69
CA VAL A 191 -0.16 3.70 4.81
C VAL A 191 -0.40 2.35 5.50
N VAL A 192 -1.29 1.53 4.94
CA VAL A 192 -1.54 0.14 5.34
C VAL A 192 -0.79 -0.79 4.40
N ALA A 193 0.25 -1.44 4.91
CA ALA A 193 1.25 -2.14 4.09
C ALA A 193 1.93 -3.29 4.86
N ASP A 194 1.18 -4.34 5.19
CA ASP A 194 1.72 -5.52 5.87
C ASP A 194 2.40 -6.47 4.86
N PRO A 195 3.72 -6.72 4.97
CA PRO A 195 4.42 -7.61 4.06
C PRO A 195 4.18 -9.10 4.33
N ARG A 196 3.55 -9.48 5.45
CA ARG A 196 3.41 -10.87 5.90
C ARG A 196 2.39 -11.67 5.09
N HIS A 197 1.54 -11.01 4.31
CA HIS A 197 0.53 -11.70 3.50
C HIS A 197 1.19 -12.53 2.38
N TRP A 198 0.99 -13.85 2.42
CA TRP A 198 1.49 -14.78 1.41
C TRP A 198 0.53 -15.96 1.25
N THR A 199 -0.04 -16.16 0.04
CA THR A 199 -1.14 -17.12 -0.13
C THR A 199 -0.93 -18.18 -1.20
N ARG A 200 0.17 -18.10 -1.96
CA ARG A 200 0.33 -18.88 -3.21
C ARG A 200 1.35 -20.00 -3.15
N SER A 201 2.30 -19.91 -2.22
CA SER A 201 3.41 -20.85 -2.11
C SER A 201 4.03 -20.78 -0.71
N LYS A 202 5.15 -21.46 -0.47
CA LYS A 202 5.98 -21.18 0.70
C LYS A 202 6.54 -19.76 0.57
N ASP A 203 6.49 -18.98 1.65
CA ASP A 203 7.13 -17.66 1.67
C ASP A 203 8.65 -17.82 1.49
N MET A 204 9.15 -17.42 0.32
CA MET A 204 10.54 -17.60 -0.07
C MET A 204 11.49 -16.60 0.59
N ARG A 205 10.94 -15.56 1.23
CA ARG A 205 11.72 -14.53 1.92
C ARG A 205 12.34 -15.03 3.22
N ASN A 206 11.79 -16.10 3.81
CA ASN A 206 12.24 -16.65 5.10
C ASN A 206 12.33 -15.57 6.20
N GLY A 207 11.39 -14.61 6.20
CA GLY A 207 11.36 -13.49 7.15
C GLY A 207 12.12 -12.22 6.72
N ASP A 208 12.84 -12.24 5.59
CA ASP A 208 13.47 -11.04 5.04
C ASP A 208 12.47 -10.19 4.24
N TYR A 209 11.92 -9.17 4.89
CA TYR A 209 10.99 -8.20 4.29
C TYR A 209 11.68 -6.94 3.76
N SER A 210 13.00 -6.93 3.60
CA SER A 210 13.77 -5.73 3.22
C SER A 210 13.27 -5.09 1.92
N ILE A 211 12.92 -5.90 0.93
CA ILE A 211 12.42 -5.44 -0.37
C ILE A 211 11.02 -4.81 -0.26
N ASP A 212 10.14 -5.42 0.53
CA ASP A 212 8.80 -4.89 0.78
C ASP A 212 8.87 -3.53 1.49
N PHE A 213 9.75 -3.42 2.50
CA PHE A 213 9.98 -2.18 3.21
C PHE A 213 10.64 -1.12 2.34
N ALA A 214 11.62 -1.46 1.51
CA ALA A 214 12.22 -0.51 0.58
C ALA A 214 11.17 0.07 -0.39
N TYR A 215 10.27 -0.76 -0.94
CA TYR A 215 9.18 -0.27 -1.78
C TYR A 215 8.24 0.67 -1.00
N ARG A 216 7.80 0.28 0.20
CA ARG A 216 6.96 1.12 1.07
C ARG A 216 7.64 2.45 1.38
N ASP A 217 8.91 2.43 1.73
CA ASP A 217 9.66 3.61 2.17
C ASP A 217 9.92 4.58 1.01
N ASN A 218 10.06 4.08 -0.23
CA ASN A 218 10.07 4.90 -1.44
C ASN A 218 8.73 5.64 -1.63
N VAL A 219 7.60 4.93 -1.49
CA VAL A 219 6.25 5.55 -1.58
C VAL A 219 6.09 6.63 -0.49
N ILE A 220 6.45 6.33 0.75
CA ILE A 220 6.36 7.27 1.88
C ILE A 220 7.22 8.50 1.63
N SER A 221 8.48 8.30 1.24
CA SER A 221 9.43 9.39 0.97
C SER A 221 8.94 10.27 -0.17
N PHE A 222 8.37 9.67 -1.21
CA PHE A 222 7.73 10.40 -2.30
C PHE A 222 6.60 11.31 -1.81
N PHE A 223 5.62 10.80 -1.05
CA PHE A 223 4.52 11.65 -0.57
C PHE A 223 4.99 12.72 0.44
N ARG A 224 5.98 12.41 1.30
CA ARG A 224 6.60 13.42 2.16
C ARG A 224 7.28 14.52 1.36
N SER A 225 7.96 14.18 0.25
CA SER A 225 8.57 15.16 -0.65
C SER A 225 7.55 16.09 -1.32
N LYS A 226 6.26 15.71 -1.37
CA LYS A 226 5.15 16.54 -1.85
C LYS A 226 4.49 17.39 -0.75
N GLY A 227 5.00 17.32 0.48
CA GLY A 227 4.51 18.10 1.62
C GLY A 227 3.43 17.42 2.47
N PHE A 228 3.11 16.14 2.23
CA PHE A 228 2.15 15.41 3.04
C PHE A 228 2.77 14.89 4.35
N ILE A 229 1.97 14.86 5.42
CA ILE A 229 2.28 14.09 6.62
C ILE A 229 1.94 12.62 6.33
N VAL A 230 2.92 11.74 6.46
CA VAL A 230 2.75 10.30 6.17
C VAL A 230 3.11 9.46 7.38
N GLN A 231 2.16 8.61 7.79
CA GLN A 231 2.27 7.65 8.88
C GLN A 231 2.09 6.22 8.35
N ILE A 232 2.58 5.25 9.11
CA ILE A 232 2.37 3.82 8.83
C ILE A 232 1.33 3.31 9.81
N HIS A 233 0.31 2.61 9.31
CA HIS A 233 -0.61 1.89 10.17
C HIS A 233 0.11 0.70 10.82
N GLN A 234 0.13 0.65 12.14
CA GLN A 234 0.68 -0.48 12.87
C GLN A 234 -0.33 -1.64 12.80
N SER A 235 -0.08 -2.59 11.90
CA SER A 235 -0.96 -3.76 11.75
C SER A 235 -1.09 -4.52 13.05
N SER A 236 -2.33 -4.85 13.42
CA SER A 236 -2.64 -5.71 14.57
C SER A 236 -2.24 -7.18 14.33
N GLY A 237 -1.80 -7.52 13.11
CA GLY A 237 -1.58 -8.89 12.68
C GLY A 237 -2.87 -9.64 12.34
N LYS A 238 -4.03 -8.99 12.41
CA LYS A 238 -5.32 -9.53 11.97
C LYS A 238 -5.72 -8.87 10.64
N PRO A 239 -5.78 -9.63 9.53
CA PRO A 239 -6.16 -9.07 8.24
C PRO A 239 -7.53 -8.41 8.22
N ASP A 240 -8.45 -8.85 9.08
CA ASP A 240 -9.78 -8.25 9.22
C ASP A 240 -9.74 -6.83 9.78
N ASP A 241 -8.85 -6.54 10.74
CA ASP A 241 -8.72 -5.21 11.32
C ASP A 241 -8.18 -4.24 10.27
N ASP A 242 -7.12 -4.62 9.55
CA ASP A 242 -6.55 -3.83 8.45
C ASP A 242 -7.60 -3.62 7.34
N PHE A 243 -8.36 -4.67 6.99
CA PHE A 243 -9.41 -4.59 5.96
C PHE A 243 -10.53 -3.63 6.35
N ALA A 244 -11.06 -3.73 7.57
CA ALA A 244 -12.11 -2.85 8.06
C ALA A 244 -11.61 -1.41 8.22
N TYR A 245 -10.40 -1.21 8.77
CA TYR A 245 -9.78 0.11 8.89
C TYR A 245 -9.73 0.83 7.53
N MET A 246 -9.27 0.12 6.49
CA MET A 246 -9.24 0.65 5.13
C MET A 246 -10.65 0.90 4.54
N CYS A 247 -11.61 0.02 4.80
CA CYS A 247 -12.98 0.16 4.32
C CYS A 247 -13.73 1.34 4.96
N SER A 248 -13.38 1.73 6.18
CA SER A 248 -13.98 2.85 6.93
C SER A 248 -13.36 4.21 6.57
N ALA A 249 -12.43 4.27 5.61
CA ALA A 249 -11.77 5.50 5.22
C ALA A 249 -12.70 6.44 4.44
N ARG A 250 -12.67 7.74 4.78
CA ARG A 250 -13.36 8.78 3.98
C ARG A 250 -12.65 9.06 2.65
N ASN A 251 -11.33 8.95 2.65
CA ASN A 251 -10.45 9.12 1.49
C ASN A 251 -9.57 7.88 1.39
N PHE A 252 -9.63 7.18 0.26
CA PHE A 252 -8.89 5.94 0.05
C PHE A 252 -8.06 5.97 -1.23
N VAL A 253 -6.75 5.81 -1.11
CA VAL A 253 -5.86 5.57 -2.26
C VAL A 253 -5.81 4.07 -2.52
N ARG A 254 -6.32 3.69 -3.71
CA ARG A 254 -6.39 2.29 -4.11
C ARG A 254 -4.99 1.73 -4.36
N GLY A 255 -4.69 0.57 -3.76
CA GLY A 255 -3.55 -0.27 -4.11
C GLY A 255 -3.90 -1.27 -5.22
N GLY A 256 -3.00 -2.20 -5.52
CA GLY A 256 -3.25 -3.21 -6.56
C GLY A 256 -4.13 -4.38 -6.11
N GLY A 257 -4.59 -5.16 -7.09
CA GLY A 257 -5.27 -6.44 -6.91
C GLY A 257 -6.74 -6.40 -6.48
N GLY A 258 -7.32 -7.61 -6.36
CA GLY A 258 -8.74 -7.81 -6.08
C GLY A 258 -9.19 -7.28 -4.72
N LEU A 259 -8.35 -7.41 -3.69
CA LEU A 259 -8.65 -6.92 -2.33
C LEU A 259 -8.84 -5.40 -2.31
N SER A 260 -7.90 -4.63 -2.88
CA SER A 260 -8.00 -3.16 -2.87
C SER A 260 -9.16 -2.64 -3.71
N THR A 261 -9.52 -3.38 -4.77
CA THR A 261 -10.73 -3.11 -5.54
C THR A 261 -12.00 -3.34 -4.70
N LEU A 262 -12.05 -4.40 -3.88
CA LEU A 262 -13.17 -4.64 -2.97
C LEU A 262 -13.31 -3.51 -1.94
N ILE A 263 -12.19 -3.10 -1.32
CA ILE A 263 -12.16 -1.98 -0.37
C ILE A 263 -12.69 -0.71 -1.04
N SER A 264 -12.27 -0.42 -2.27
CA SER A 264 -12.76 0.75 -3.03
C SER A 264 -14.28 0.73 -3.21
N SER A 265 -14.87 -0.43 -3.50
CA SER A 265 -16.32 -0.59 -3.61
C SER A 265 -17.03 -0.30 -2.29
N VAL A 266 -16.48 -0.78 -1.18
CA VAL A 266 -17.02 -0.54 0.16
C VAL A 266 -16.91 0.93 0.55
N VAL A 267 -15.74 1.56 0.36
CA VAL A 267 -15.53 2.99 0.63
C VAL A 267 -16.53 3.84 -0.17
N THR A 268 -16.70 3.52 -1.45
CA THR A 268 -17.66 4.24 -2.32
C THR A 268 -19.10 4.06 -1.85
N ALA A 269 -19.49 2.83 -1.48
CA ALA A 269 -20.84 2.54 -0.97
C ALA A 269 -21.14 3.27 0.36
N GLN A 270 -20.11 3.58 1.15
CA GLN A 270 -20.22 4.40 2.36
C GLN A 270 -20.13 5.92 2.09
N GLY A 271 -20.09 6.34 0.82
CA GLY A 271 -19.99 7.76 0.44
C GLY A 271 -18.58 8.35 0.53
N GLY A 272 -17.55 7.51 0.75
CA GLY A 272 -16.15 7.92 0.71
C GLY A 272 -15.63 8.15 -0.72
N ARG A 273 -14.47 8.81 -0.81
CA ARG A 273 -13.78 9.10 -2.06
C ARG A 273 -12.63 8.12 -2.30
N VAL A 274 -12.52 7.61 -3.53
CA VAL A 274 -11.43 6.73 -3.95
C VAL A 274 -10.54 7.44 -4.98
N PHE A 275 -9.23 7.47 -4.71
CA PHE A 275 -8.18 7.95 -5.62
C PHE A 275 -7.60 6.76 -6.39
N ASN A 276 -7.77 6.78 -7.72
CA ASN A 276 -7.35 5.71 -8.62
C ASN A 276 -7.17 6.24 -10.06
N PRO A 277 -6.03 6.89 -10.35
CA PRO A 277 -5.82 7.61 -11.61
C PRO A 277 -5.78 6.70 -12.85
N ARG A 278 -5.55 5.39 -12.68
CA ARG A 278 -5.53 4.42 -13.80
C ARG A 278 -6.91 4.04 -14.37
N LYS A 279 -8.00 4.69 -13.96
CA LYS A 279 -9.33 4.49 -14.60
C LYS A 279 -9.29 4.70 -16.13
N LEU A 280 -8.29 5.38 -16.67
CA LEU A 280 -8.14 5.64 -18.10
C LEU A 280 -7.55 4.48 -18.92
N LEU A 281 -7.01 3.41 -18.31
CA LEU A 281 -6.37 2.31 -19.05
C LEU A 281 -7.06 0.94 -18.87
N ASP A 282 -8.04 0.82 -17.95
CA ASP A 282 -8.80 -0.42 -17.70
C ASP A 282 -10.04 -0.57 -18.63
N VAL A 283 -10.10 0.15 -19.76
CA VAL A 283 -11.15 -0.02 -20.77
C VAL A 283 -10.80 -1.17 -21.73
N THR A 284 -10.63 -2.37 -21.21
CA THR A 284 -10.93 -3.58 -21.99
C THR A 284 -12.23 -4.14 -21.43
N PRO A 285 -13.35 -4.03 -22.16
CA PRO A 285 -14.59 -4.69 -21.76
C PRO A 285 -14.28 -6.17 -21.51
N LEU A 286 -14.76 -6.69 -20.38
CA LEU A 286 -14.82 -8.14 -20.19
C LEU A 286 -15.52 -8.72 -21.43
N PRO A 287 -15.00 -9.81 -22.03
CA PRO A 287 -15.67 -10.44 -23.16
C PRO A 287 -17.10 -10.78 -22.72
N VAL A 288 -18.06 -10.12 -23.33
CA VAL A 288 -19.47 -10.48 -23.22
C VAL A 288 -19.54 -11.87 -23.83
N ASN A 289 -19.68 -12.88 -22.98
CA ASN A 289 -19.99 -14.23 -23.43
C ASN A 289 -21.32 -14.12 -24.18
N ASN A 290 -21.26 -14.17 -25.51
CA ASN A 290 -22.42 -14.41 -26.34
C ASN A 290 -22.93 -15.81 -25.98
N LEU A 291 -23.90 -15.86 -25.05
CA LEU A 291 -24.84 -16.95 -24.95
C LEU A 291 -25.71 -16.87 -26.21
N THR A 292 -25.26 -17.54 -27.27
CA THR A 292 -26.14 -17.94 -28.36
C THR A 292 -27.11 -18.97 -27.81
N THR A 293 -28.39 -18.63 -27.94
CA THR A 293 -29.60 -19.45 -27.85
C THR A 293 -29.50 -20.77 -28.59
#